data_AF-A0A6P7GE01-F1
#
_entry.id   AF-A0A6P7GE01-F1
#
_cell.length_a   1.000
_cell.length_b   1.000
_cell.length_c   1.000
_cell.angle_alpha   90.00
_cell.angle_beta   90.00
_cell.angle_gamma   90.00
#
_symmetry.space_group_name_H-M   'P 1'
#
loop_
_entity.id
_entity.type
_entity.pdbx_description
1 polymer ?
#
loop_
_entity_poly.entity_id
_entity_poly.type
_entity_poly.pdbx_seq_one_letter_code
_entity_poly.pdbx_strand_id
1 'polypeptide(L)'
;MKKALKCHIMRVHTGEKPFTCEICTTEFSLKNHLTKHMKLHTGENPFECEICTKQFPTNTHLTRHMRVHTGEKSFECKIYTKQFSTKQVLKYHMRVHTGEKSFDCEICTKQFSTKQVLKWHMRVHTGE
;
A
#
# COMPACT_ATOMS: atom_id res chain seq x y z
N MET A 1 24.73 15.57 -6.12
CA MET A 1 24.90 15.07 -4.72
C MET A 1 24.22 15.94 -3.66
N LYS A 2 24.46 17.27 -3.57
CA LYS A 2 23.88 18.14 -2.52
C LYS A 2 22.34 18.12 -2.41
N LYS A 3 21.61 18.08 -3.54
CA LYS A 3 20.13 18.02 -3.56
C LYS A 3 19.58 16.71 -2.97
N ALA A 4 20.23 15.58 -3.24
CA ALA A 4 19.82 14.28 -2.72
C ALA A 4 20.04 14.19 -1.20
N LEU A 5 21.15 14.74 -0.71
CA LEU A 5 21.45 14.83 0.73
C LEU A 5 20.44 15.75 1.44
N LYS A 6 20.11 16.91 0.86
CA LYS A 6 19.08 17.80 1.39
C LYS A 6 17.72 17.10 1.47
N CYS A 7 17.31 16.39 0.41
CA CYS A 7 16.09 15.59 0.42
C CYS A 7 16.12 14.46 1.46
N HIS A 8 17.27 13.83 1.69
CA HIS A 8 17.43 12.80 2.72
C HIS A 8 17.20 13.39 4.12
N ILE A 9 17.87 14.51 4.43
CA ILE A 9 17.74 15.19 5.72
C ILE A 9 16.29 15.61 5.97
N MET A 10 15.64 16.24 4.98
CA MET A 10 14.24 16.64 5.09
C MET A 10 13.30 15.45 5.36
N ARG A 11 13.56 14.30 4.73
CA ARG A 11 12.71 13.11 4.84
C ARG A 11 12.90 12.32 6.13
N VAL A 12 14.14 12.21 6.60
CA VAL A 12 14.52 11.24 7.65
C VAL A 12 14.75 11.93 8.98
N HIS A 13 15.29 13.14 8.98
CA HIS A 13 15.70 13.82 10.20
C HIS A 13 14.73 14.92 10.64
N THR A 14 14.19 15.72 9.70
CA THR A 14 13.31 16.84 10.07
C THR A 14 11.82 16.54 9.87
N GLY A 15 11.48 15.58 9.01
CA GLY A 15 10.07 15.24 8.72
C GLY A 15 9.34 16.30 7.89
N GLU A 16 10.06 17.27 7.32
CA GLU A 16 9.49 18.35 6.51
C GLU A 16 8.76 17.83 5.26
N LYS A 17 7.60 18.44 4.98
CA LYS A 17 6.73 18.13 3.85
C LYS A 17 6.33 19.41 3.10
N PRO A 18 7.26 20.04 2.35
CA PRO A 18 7.03 21.35 1.76
C PRO A 18 6.05 21.35 0.57
N PHE A 19 5.57 20.19 0.12
CA PHE A 19 4.68 20.09 -1.03
C PHE A 19 3.28 19.70 -0.57
N THR A 20 2.35 20.64 -0.59
CA THR A 20 0.97 20.44 -0.13
C THR A 20 0.02 20.24 -1.31
N CYS A 21 -0.92 19.30 -1.17
CA CYS A 21 -2.02 19.14 -2.11
C CYS A 21 -3.04 20.24 -1.89
N GLU A 22 -3.36 21.02 -2.93
CA GLU A 22 -4.32 22.12 -2.85
C GLU A 22 -5.78 21.63 -2.73
N ILE A 23 -6.06 20.37 -3.07
CA ILE A 23 -7.42 19.80 -3.04
C ILE A 23 -7.76 19.16 -1.69
N CYS A 24 -6.83 18.40 -1.10
CA CYS A 24 -7.08 17.65 0.13
C CYS A 24 -6.07 17.93 1.25
N THR A 25 -5.30 19.01 1.12
CA THR A 25 -4.30 19.51 2.10
C THR A 25 -3.23 18.50 2.53
N THR A 26 -3.16 17.34 1.89
CA THR A 26 -2.17 16.30 2.20
C THR A 26 -0.78 16.77 1.80
N GLU A 27 0.17 16.65 2.72
CA GLU A 27 1.54 17.12 2.53
C GLU A 27 2.50 15.99 2.12
N PHE A 28 3.50 16.35 1.31
CA PHE A 28 4.50 15.44 0.76
C PHE A 28 5.92 16.02 0.90
N SER A 29 6.89 15.16 1.22
CA SER A 29 8.31 15.55 1.27
C SER A 29 8.97 15.70 -0.11
N LEU A 30 8.34 15.19 -1.17
CA LEU A 30 8.89 15.24 -2.53
C LEU A 30 7.84 15.68 -3.55
N LYS A 31 8.23 16.58 -4.46
CA LYS A 31 7.36 17.09 -5.53
C LYS A 31 6.78 15.97 -6.41
N ASN A 32 7.59 14.96 -6.75
CA ASN A 32 7.14 13.83 -7.56
C ASN A 32 6.08 12.96 -6.86
N HIS A 33 6.03 12.96 -5.52
CA HIS A 33 4.97 12.28 -4.78
C HIS A 33 3.67 13.08 -4.84
N LEU A 34 3.74 14.40 -4.67
CA LEU A 34 2.59 15.28 -4.90
C LEU A 34 2.05 15.12 -6.32
N THR A 35 2.89 15.17 -7.35
CA THR A 35 2.46 14.98 -8.75
C THR A 35 1.77 13.64 -8.98
N LYS A 36 2.28 12.55 -8.38
CA LYS A 36 1.62 11.24 -8.45
C LYS A 36 0.29 11.21 -7.69
N HIS A 37 0.21 11.90 -6.56
CA HIS A 37 -1.00 12.01 -5.76
C HIS A 37 -2.10 12.80 -6.49
N MET A 38 -1.76 13.87 -7.21
CA MET A 38 -2.73 14.67 -7.97
C MET A 38 -3.51 13.84 -8.99
N LYS A 39 -2.93 12.75 -9.51
CA LYS A 39 -3.63 11.81 -10.41
C LYS A 39 -4.84 11.14 -9.78
N LEU A 40 -4.89 11.05 -8.44
CA LEU A 40 -6.06 10.55 -7.72
C LEU A 40 -7.23 11.53 -7.77
N HIS A 41 -6.96 12.83 -7.89
CA HIS A 41 -7.98 13.85 -8.00
C HIS A 41 -8.45 14.04 -9.44
N THR A 42 -7.52 13.98 -10.41
CA THR A 42 -7.86 14.14 -11.83
C THR A 42 -8.43 12.87 -12.46
N GLY A 43 -8.23 11.71 -11.83
CA GLY A 43 -8.59 10.41 -12.41
C GLY A 43 -7.66 9.98 -13.56
N GLU A 44 -6.58 10.72 -13.82
CA GLU A 44 -5.62 10.39 -14.87
C GLU A 44 -4.91 9.06 -14.59
N ASN A 45 -5.23 8.06 -15.40
CA ASN A 45 -4.60 6.75 -15.35
C ASN A 45 -3.89 6.43 -16.68
N PRO A 46 -2.73 7.07 -16.96
CA PRO A 46 -2.09 7.00 -18.27
C PRO A 46 -1.47 5.64 -18.61
N PHE A 47 -1.47 4.68 -17.69
CA PHE A 47 -0.85 3.38 -17.91
C PHE A 47 -1.95 2.32 -18.04
N GLU A 48 -2.18 1.83 -19.25
CA GLU A 48 -3.20 0.83 -19.53
C GLU A 48 -2.62 -0.60 -19.56
N CYS A 49 -3.39 -1.56 -19.07
CA CYS A 49 -3.10 -2.98 -19.21
C CYS A 49 -3.58 -3.47 -20.57
N GLU A 50 -2.65 -3.94 -21.41
CA GLU A 50 -2.95 -4.44 -22.75
C GLU A 50 -3.80 -5.73 -22.76
N ILE A 51 -3.90 -6.44 -21.63
CA ILE A 51 -4.65 -7.71 -21.53
C ILE A 51 -6.10 -7.49 -21.10
N CYS A 52 -6.35 -6.55 -20.18
CA CYS A 52 -7.69 -6.36 -19.59
C CYS A 52 -8.17 -4.90 -19.56
N THR A 53 -7.50 -4.01 -20.29
CA THR A 53 -7.78 -2.57 -20.46
C THR A 53 -7.89 -1.77 -19.16
N LYS A 54 -7.51 -2.36 -18.02
CA LYS A 54 -7.46 -1.64 -16.73
C LYS A 54 -6.38 -0.59 -16.75
N GLN A 55 -6.73 0.60 -16.30
CA GLN A 55 -5.83 1.74 -16.25
C GLN A 55 -5.25 1.97 -14.84
N PHE A 56 -4.02 2.45 -14.78
CA PHE A 56 -3.26 2.69 -13.56
C PHE A 56 -2.60 4.09 -13.54
N PRO A 57 -2.43 4.70 -12.35
CA PRO A 57 -1.86 6.05 -12.25
C PRO A 57 -0.34 6.07 -12.43
N THR A 58 0.34 4.93 -12.25
CA THR A 58 1.80 4.80 -12.40
C THR A 58 2.21 3.48 -13.05
N ASN A 59 3.32 3.50 -13.80
CA ASN A 59 3.89 2.30 -14.42
C ASN A 59 4.16 1.18 -13.39
N THR A 60 4.67 1.53 -12.20
CA THR A 60 4.92 0.55 -11.12
C THR A 60 3.66 -0.21 -10.69
N HIS A 61 2.48 0.43 -10.76
CA HIS A 61 1.22 -0.21 -10.45
C HIS A 61 0.77 -1.15 -11.57
N LEU A 62 0.93 -0.72 -12.83
CA LEU A 62 0.69 -1.55 -14.00
C LEU A 62 1.60 -2.80 -13.99
N THR A 63 2.92 -2.64 -13.82
CA THR A 63 3.88 -3.78 -13.77
C THR A 63 3.49 -4.77 -12.67
N ARG A 64 3.10 -4.28 -11.49
CA ARG A 64 2.62 -5.15 -10.40
C ARG A 64 1.32 -5.86 -10.77
N HIS A 65 0.42 -5.18 -11.46
CA HIS A 65 -0.84 -5.75 -11.92
C HIS A 65 -0.63 -6.85 -12.97
N MET A 66 0.33 -6.71 -13.87
CA MET A 66 0.65 -7.73 -14.89
C MET A 66 0.93 -9.11 -14.29
N ARG A 67 1.40 -9.18 -13.03
CA ARG A 67 1.59 -10.44 -12.29
C ARG A 67 0.31 -11.26 -12.11
N VAL A 68 -0.85 -10.62 -12.19
CA VAL A 68 -2.16 -11.30 -12.16
C VAL A 68 -2.35 -12.13 -13.44
N HIS A 69 -1.86 -11.62 -14.57
CA HIS A 69 -1.95 -12.32 -15.86
C HIS A 69 -0.85 -13.36 -16.04
N THR A 70 0.38 -13.04 -15.64
CA THR A 70 1.52 -13.97 -15.80
C THR A 70 1.60 -15.03 -14.71
N GLY A 71 0.91 -14.83 -13.58
CA GLY A 71 1.04 -15.70 -12.40
C GLY A 71 2.37 -15.56 -11.66
N GLU A 72 3.21 -14.57 -11.99
CA GLU A 72 4.52 -14.36 -11.36
C GLU A 72 4.39 -14.19 -9.83
N LYS A 73 5.09 -15.04 -9.07
CA LYS A 73 5.15 -15.01 -7.61
C LYS A 73 6.60 -14.99 -7.11
N SER A 74 7.18 -13.80 -7.08
CA SER A 74 8.59 -13.59 -6.74
C SER A 74 8.90 -13.50 -5.23
N PHE A 75 7.91 -13.65 -4.34
CA PHE A 75 8.09 -13.54 -2.90
C PHE A 75 7.75 -14.83 -2.17
N GLU A 76 8.76 -15.50 -1.61
CA GLU A 76 8.60 -16.80 -0.96
C GLU A 76 8.50 -16.73 0.57
N CYS A 77 7.60 -17.54 1.14
CA CYS A 77 7.57 -17.86 2.55
C CYS A 77 8.67 -18.88 2.87
N LYS A 78 9.62 -18.47 3.70
CA LYS A 78 10.77 -19.30 4.10
C LYS A 78 10.42 -20.50 4.99
N ILE A 79 9.16 -20.64 5.43
CA ILE A 79 8.74 -21.69 6.36
C ILE A 79 8.05 -22.85 5.61
N TYR A 80 7.15 -22.56 4.67
CA TYR A 80 6.37 -23.60 3.96
C TYR A 80 6.36 -23.43 2.43
N THR A 81 7.43 -22.83 1.86
CA THR A 81 7.68 -22.65 0.41
C THR A 81 6.58 -21.95 -0.41
N LYS A 82 5.55 -21.42 0.25
CA LYS A 82 4.44 -20.73 -0.41
C LYS A 82 4.90 -19.41 -1.01
N GLN A 83 4.59 -19.18 -2.28
CA GLN A 83 4.99 -17.97 -3.01
C GLN A 83 3.83 -16.97 -3.19
N PHE A 84 4.17 -15.69 -3.27
CA PHE A 84 3.25 -14.55 -3.37
C PHE A 84 3.70 -13.56 -4.44
N SER A 85 2.73 -12.86 -5.05
CA SER A 85 2.98 -11.87 -6.09
C SER A 85 3.50 -10.53 -5.57
N THR A 86 3.36 -10.25 -4.27
CA THR A 86 3.83 -9.00 -3.65
C THR A 86 4.42 -9.23 -2.25
N LYS A 87 5.39 -8.40 -1.87
CA LYS A 87 6.02 -8.41 -0.54
C LYS A 87 5.01 -8.16 0.59
N GLN A 88 4.02 -7.29 0.35
CA GLN A 88 2.99 -6.95 1.33
C GLN A 88 2.12 -8.17 1.65
N VAL A 89 1.70 -8.93 0.64
CA VAL A 89 0.91 -10.15 0.85
C VAL A 89 1.73 -11.20 1.60
N LEU A 90 3.02 -11.36 1.26
CA LEU A 90 3.92 -12.22 2.05
C LEU A 90 4.01 -11.74 3.51
N LYS A 91 4.18 -10.43 3.76
CA LYS A 91 4.24 -9.89 5.12
C LYS A 91 2.98 -10.21 5.93
N TYR A 92 1.79 -10.06 5.34
CA TYR A 92 0.55 -10.43 6.02
C TYR A 92 0.46 -11.94 6.25
N HIS A 93 0.89 -12.75 5.30
CA HIS A 93 0.95 -14.21 5.45
C HIS A 93 1.87 -14.63 6.61
N MET A 94 3.02 -13.97 6.80
CA MET A 94 3.94 -14.31 7.89
C MET A 94 3.31 -14.18 9.29
N ARG A 95 2.23 -13.40 9.45
CA ARG A 95 1.49 -13.31 10.72
C ARG A 95 0.82 -14.61 11.11
N VAL A 96 0.55 -15.50 10.15
CA VAL A 96 0.05 -16.85 10.43
C VAL A 96 1.09 -17.66 11.19
N HIS A 97 2.38 -17.41 10.96
CA HIS A 97 3.46 -18.11 11.65
C HIS A 97 3.80 -17.50 13.00
N THR A 98 3.75 -16.17 13.10
CA THR A 98 4.08 -15.46 14.35
C THR A 98 2.91 -15.35 15.32
N GLY A 99 1.67 -15.54 14.86
CA GLY A 99 0.47 -15.26 15.64
C GLY A 99 0.20 -13.77 15.86
N GLU A 100 0.95 -12.86 15.20
CA GLU A 100 0.81 -11.41 15.38
C GLU A 100 -0.61 -10.94 15.01
N LYS A 101 -1.31 -10.36 15.98
CA LYS A 101 -2.60 -9.70 15.81
C LYS A 101 -2.47 -8.24 16.24
N SER A 102 -2.38 -7.35 15.26
CA SER A 102 -2.12 -5.91 15.48
C SER A 102 -3.38 -5.04 15.44
N PHE A 103 -4.57 -5.65 15.37
CA PHE A 103 -5.82 -4.92 15.21
C PHE A 103 -6.84 -5.38 16.24
N ASP A 104 -7.05 -4.55 17.25
CA ASP A 104 -8.00 -4.76 18.32
C ASP A 104 -9.41 -4.32 17.89
N CYS A 105 -10.41 -5.06 18.35
CA CYS A 105 -11.78 -4.59 18.32
C CYS A 105 -11.99 -3.60 19.47
N GLU A 106 -12.63 -2.47 19.19
CA GLU A 106 -12.91 -1.46 20.22
C GLU A 106 -14.12 -1.81 21.10
N ILE A 107 -14.95 -2.75 20.63
CA ILE A 107 -16.20 -3.16 21.31
C ILE A 107 -16.00 -4.43 22.14
N CYS A 108 -15.03 -5.28 21.77
CA CYS A 108 -14.75 -6.53 22.48
C CYS A 108 -13.25 -6.84 22.51
N THR A 109 -12.84 -7.84 23.29
CA THR A 109 -11.42 -8.19 23.49
C THR A 109 -10.78 -8.95 22.31
N LYS A 110 -11.48 -9.09 21.17
CA LYS A 110 -10.97 -9.86 20.02
C LYS A 110 -9.93 -9.06 19.25
N GLN A 111 -8.86 -9.77 18.88
CA GLN A 111 -7.76 -9.23 18.07
C GLN A 111 -7.68 -9.96 16.73
N PHE A 112 -7.27 -9.23 15.69
CA PHE A 112 -7.22 -9.70 14.31
C PHE A 112 -5.86 -9.42 13.66
N SER A 113 -5.50 -10.29 12.72
CA SER A 113 -4.22 -10.20 11.98
C SER A 113 -4.26 -9.17 10.85
N THR A 114 -5.45 -8.73 10.40
CA THR A 114 -5.60 -7.71 9.36
C THR A 114 -6.77 -6.76 9.64
N LYS A 115 -6.68 -5.51 9.16
CA LYS A 115 -7.78 -4.52 9.24
C LYS A 115 -9.05 -4.99 8.54
N GLN A 116 -8.94 -5.73 7.44
CA GLN A 116 -10.11 -6.20 6.69
C GLN A 116 -10.92 -7.21 7.50
N VAL A 117 -10.23 -8.15 8.16
CA VAL A 117 -10.90 -9.12 9.03
C VAL A 117 -11.51 -8.42 10.25
N LEU A 118 -10.84 -7.43 10.84
CA LEU A 118 -11.45 -6.58 11.87
C LEU A 118 -12.72 -5.87 11.33
N LYS A 119 -12.65 -5.23 10.15
CA LYS A 119 -13.80 -4.54 9.55
C LYS A 119 -14.99 -5.49 9.35
N TRP A 120 -14.76 -6.71 8.88
CA TRP A 120 -15.80 -7.73 8.77
C TRP A 120 -16.30 -8.21 10.12
N HIS A 121 -15.45 -8.23 11.15
CA HIS A 121 -15.91 -8.52 12.51
C HIS A 121 -16.78 -7.40 13.08
N MET A 122 -16.48 -6.13 12.79
CA MET A 122 -17.25 -4.99 13.32
C MET A 122 -18.73 -5.03 12.90
N ARG A 123 -19.03 -5.64 11.76
CA ARG A 123 -20.39 -5.93 11.27
C ARG A 123 -21.27 -6.67 12.28
N VAL A 124 -20.67 -7.58 13.05
CA VAL A 124 -21.35 -8.32 14.12
C VAL A 124 -21.84 -7.38 15.22
N HIS A 125 -21.16 -6.26 15.45
CA HIS A 125 -21.54 -5.28 16.47
C HIS A 125 -22.48 -4.20 15.92
N THR A 126 -22.33 -3.82 14.66
CA THR A 126 -23.16 -2.77 14.02
C THR A 126 -24.48 -3.31 13.47
N GLY A 127 -24.64 -4.63 13.35
CA GLY A 127 -25.85 -5.25 12.82
C GLY A 127 -26.04 -5.10 11.30
N GLU A 128 -24.97 -4.73 10.59
CA GLU A 128 -24.87 -4.67 9.11
C GLU A 128 -24.02 -5.82 8.57
#